data_AF-A0A0D0CYB6-F1
#
_entry.id   AF-A0A0D0CYB6-F1
#
_cell.length_a   1.000
_cell.length_b   1.000
_cell.length_c   1.000
_cell.angle_alpha   90.00
_cell.angle_beta   90.00
_cell.angle_gamma   90.00
#
_symmetry.space_group_name_H-M   'P 1'
#
loop_
_entity.id
_entity.type
_entity.pdbx_description
1 polymer ?
#
loop_
_entity_poly.entity_id
_entity_poly.type
_entity_poly.pdbx_seq_one_letter_code
_entity_poly.pdbx_strand_id
1 'polypeptide(L)'
;MSSPHRQELLDFQMNDSNFMKMIHMGRHLSAKWKNGLSASRAAGRAFDSLDIGVPEAERCHWMDMEHATLTMQVDDPSAMVIFHLKTNKGAFLGLYITHAIYS
;
A
#
# COMPACT_ATOMS: atom_id res chain seq x y z
N MET A 1 9.00 -23.02 43.60
CA MET A 1 7.52 -23.08 43.58
C MET A 1 7.03 -21.94 42.71
N SER A 2 6.59 -22.20 41.48
CA SER A 2 5.89 -21.19 40.67
C SER A 2 4.52 -20.94 41.29
N SER A 3 4.08 -19.68 41.38
CA SER A 3 2.78 -19.36 41.98
C SER A 3 1.65 -19.93 41.11
N PRO A 4 0.76 -20.80 41.62
CA PRO A 4 -0.37 -21.37 40.85
C PRO A 4 -1.23 -20.28 40.18
N HIS A 5 -1.36 -19.14 40.86
CA HIS A 5 -2.12 -17.98 40.41
C HIS A 5 -1.67 -17.39 39.05
N ARG A 6 -0.38 -17.52 38.69
CA ARG A 6 0.13 -16.99 37.42
C ARG A 6 -0.10 -17.92 36.23
N GLN A 7 -0.18 -19.22 36.48
CA GLN A 7 -0.49 -20.22 35.45
C GLN A 7 -1.97 -20.09 35.04
N GLU A 8 -2.86 -20.00 36.03
CA GLU A 8 -4.31 -19.87 35.81
C GLU A 8 -4.69 -18.57 35.09
N LEU A 9 -3.97 -17.47 35.35
CA LEU A 9 -4.24 -16.19 34.68
C LEU A 9 -3.89 -16.24 33.18
N LEU A 10 -2.76 -16.88 32.83
CA LEU A 10 -2.35 -17.07 31.44
C LEU A 10 -3.29 -18.02 30.71
N ASP A 11 -3.75 -19.10 31.34
CA ASP A 11 -4.71 -20.03 30.74
C ASP A 11 -6.11 -19.39 30.59
N PHE A 12 -6.53 -18.53 31.53
CA PHE A 12 -7.75 -17.71 31.37
C PHE A 12 -7.62 -16.71 30.21
N GLN A 13 -6.46 -16.06 30.08
CA GLN A 13 -6.18 -15.08 29.03
C GLN A 13 -5.95 -15.72 27.66
N MET A 14 -5.31 -16.89 27.61
CA MET A 14 -5.06 -17.70 26.42
C MET A 14 -5.95 -18.94 26.40
N ASN A 15 -7.25 -18.75 26.68
CA ASN A 15 -8.22 -19.82 26.50
C ASN A 15 -8.30 -20.24 25.02
N ASP A 16 -8.90 -21.39 24.76
CA ASP A 16 -9.04 -21.96 23.41
C ASP A 16 -9.65 -20.99 22.40
N SER A 17 -10.58 -20.11 22.82
CA SER A 17 -11.18 -19.10 21.95
C SER A 17 -10.15 -18.05 21.50
N ASN A 18 -9.32 -17.57 22.42
CA ASN A 18 -8.26 -16.61 22.11
C ASN A 18 -7.12 -17.26 21.31
N PHE A 19 -6.79 -18.51 21.59
CA PHE A 19 -5.86 -19.29 20.77
C PHE A 19 -6.36 -19.44 19.33
N MET A 20 -7.62 -19.85 19.14
CA MET A 20 -8.23 -19.98 17.82
C MET A 20 -8.30 -18.64 17.08
N LYS A 21 -8.60 -17.53 17.77
CA LYS A 21 -8.54 -16.18 17.18
C LYS A 21 -7.15 -15.85 16.66
N MET A 22 -6.09 -16.17 17.40
CA MET A 22 -4.71 -15.95 16.96
C MET A 22 -4.37 -16.77 15.71
N ILE A 23 -4.76 -18.05 15.67
CA ILE A 23 -4.58 -18.90 14.48
C ILE A 23 -5.35 -18.35 13.27
N HIS A 24 -6.58 -17.89 13.47
CA HIS A 24 -7.38 -17.26 12.42
C HIS A 24 -6.77 -15.95 11.92
N MET A 25 -6.26 -15.09 12.81
CA MET A 25 -5.56 -13.87 12.43
C MET A 25 -4.32 -14.17 11.58
N GLY A 26 -3.52 -15.16 11.95
CA GLY A 26 -2.34 -15.57 11.16
C GLY A 26 -2.72 -16.05 9.75
N ARG A 27 -3.76 -16.87 9.64
CA ARG A 27 -4.29 -17.32 8.34
C ARG A 27 -4.80 -16.16 7.49
N HIS A 28 -5.57 -15.25 8.10
CA HIS A 28 -6.10 -14.06 7.43
C HIS A 28 -4.99 -13.15 6.93
N LEU A 29 -3.98 -12.90 7.75
CA LEU A 29 -2.83 -12.08 7.37
C LEU A 29 -2.04 -12.71 6.24
N SER A 30 -1.79 -14.03 6.29
CA SER A 30 -1.14 -14.75 5.20
C SER A 30 -1.93 -14.65 3.89
N ALA A 31 -3.26 -14.74 3.94
CA ALA A 31 -4.10 -14.60 2.75
C ALA A 31 -4.04 -13.16 2.19
N LYS A 32 -4.19 -12.16 3.07
CA LYS A 32 -4.06 -10.75 2.69
C LYS A 32 -2.71 -10.43 2.06
N TRP A 33 -1.61 -10.93 2.64
CA TRP A 33 -0.27 -10.75 2.10
C TRP A 33 -0.14 -11.33 0.69
N LYS A 34 -0.59 -12.58 0.48
CA LYS A 34 -0.54 -13.22 -0.84
C LYS A 34 -1.37 -12.47 -1.88
N ASN A 35 -2.55 -11.99 -1.49
CA ASN A 35 -3.41 -11.21 -2.36
C ASN A 35 -2.78 -9.86 -2.72
N GLY A 36 -2.26 -9.13 -1.72
CA GLY A 36 -1.56 -7.86 -1.93
C GLY A 36 -0.33 -8.02 -2.83
N LEU A 37 0.47 -9.07 -2.61
CA LEU A 37 1.62 -9.38 -3.46
C LEU A 37 1.20 -9.71 -4.90
N SER A 38 0.11 -10.47 -5.07
CA SER A 38 -0.41 -10.81 -6.40
C SER A 38 -0.94 -9.57 -7.14
N ALA A 39 -1.66 -8.70 -6.42
CA ALA A 39 -2.15 -7.43 -6.94
C ALA A 39 -1.00 -6.49 -7.32
N SER A 40 0.03 -6.39 -6.48
CA SER A 40 1.25 -5.61 -6.77
C SER A 40 1.96 -6.11 -8.03
N ARG A 41 2.11 -7.43 -8.19
CA ARG A 41 2.67 -8.02 -9.41
C ARG A 41 1.81 -7.74 -10.65
N ALA A 42 0.48 -7.76 -10.51
CA ALA A 42 -0.43 -7.43 -11.60
C ALA A 42 -0.33 -5.95 -12.00
N ALA A 43 -0.26 -5.05 -11.03
CA ALA A 43 -0.05 -3.63 -11.25
C ALA A 43 1.30 -3.36 -11.93
N GLY A 44 2.38 -4.01 -11.48
CA GLY A 44 3.70 -3.91 -12.12
C GLY A 44 3.65 -4.28 -13.60
N ARG A 45 3.05 -5.43 -13.95
CA ARG A 45 2.88 -5.82 -15.36
C ARG A 45 2.02 -4.84 -16.16
N ALA A 46 1.01 -4.23 -15.55
CA ALA A 46 0.20 -3.22 -16.21
C ALA A 46 1.02 -1.96 -16.52
N PHE A 47 1.88 -1.53 -15.58
CA PHE A 47 2.80 -0.41 -15.81
C PHE A 47 3.86 -0.74 -16.87
N ASP A 48 4.45 -1.94 -16.83
CA ASP A 48 5.40 -2.38 -17.86
C ASP A 48 4.75 -2.36 -19.25
N SER A 49 3.49 -2.81 -19.35
CA SER A 49 2.73 -2.76 -20.60
C SER A 49 2.43 -1.33 -21.07
N LEU A 50 2.24 -0.38 -20.14
CA LEU A 50 2.09 1.03 -20.49
C LEU A 50 3.42 1.59 -21.00
N ASP A 51 4.54 1.28 -20.34
CA ASP A 51 5.87 1.79 -20.70
C ASP A 51 6.31 1.35 -22.11
N ILE A 52 5.97 0.12 -22.52
CA ILE A 52 6.22 -0.38 -23.89
C ILE A 52 5.56 0.50 -24.97
N GLY A 53 4.42 1.12 -24.65
CA GLY A 53 3.66 1.95 -25.60
C GLY A 53 4.16 3.39 -25.70
N VAL A 54 5.05 3.83 -24.81
CA VAL A 54 5.52 5.22 -24.75
C VAL A 54 6.80 5.38 -25.56
N PRO A 55 6.86 6.30 -26.54
CA PRO A 55 8.09 6.63 -27.25
C PRO A 55 9.21 7.09 -26.31
N GLU A 56 10.45 6.69 -26.58
CA GLU A 56 11.61 7.04 -25.74
C GLU A 56 11.77 8.56 -25.52
N ALA A 57 11.46 9.36 -26.54
CA ALA A 57 11.51 10.81 -26.44
C ALA A 57 10.50 11.37 -25.41
N GLU A 58 9.31 10.78 -25.31
CA GLU A 58 8.31 11.17 -24.29
C GLU A 58 8.75 10.73 -22.90
N ARG A 59 9.34 9.52 -22.77
CA ARG A 59 9.89 9.03 -21.49
C ARG A 59 10.98 9.96 -20.98
N CYS A 60 11.95 10.32 -21.83
CA CYS A 60 13.01 11.27 -21.47
C CYS A 60 12.41 12.63 -21.08
N HIS A 61 11.44 13.13 -21.84
CA HIS A 61 10.79 14.40 -21.53
C HIS A 61 10.09 14.38 -20.16
N TRP A 62 9.38 13.30 -19.82
CA TRP A 62 8.72 13.15 -18.52
C TRP A 62 9.74 13.03 -17.38
N MET A 63 10.84 12.30 -17.58
CA MET A 63 11.94 12.24 -16.59
C MET A 63 12.56 13.62 -16.35
N ASP A 64 12.79 14.40 -17.40
CA ASP A 64 13.31 15.76 -17.29
C ASP A 64 12.34 16.67 -16.51
N MET A 65 11.03 16.56 -16.79
CA MET A 65 9.99 17.30 -16.06
C MET A 65 9.92 16.89 -14.58
N GLU A 66 9.97 15.59 -14.29
CA GLU A 66 9.97 15.07 -12.91
C GLU A 66 11.20 15.58 -12.15
N HIS A 67 12.38 15.49 -12.75
CA HIS A 67 13.62 15.96 -12.14
C HIS A 67 13.61 17.48 -11.89
N ALA A 68 13.15 18.26 -12.86
CA ALA A 68 13.00 19.71 -12.70
C ALA A 68 12.03 20.04 -11.55
N THR A 69 10.91 19.31 -11.48
CA THR A 69 9.89 19.52 -10.43
C THR A 69 10.38 19.15 -9.05
N LEU A 70 11.06 18.02 -8.90
CA LEU A 70 11.66 17.60 -7.63
C LEU A 70 12.74 18.58 -7.17
N THR A 71 13.51 19.14 -8.10
CA THR A 71 14.53 20.15 -7.80
C THR A 71 13.89 21.45 -7.31
N MET A 72 12.78 21.88 -7.94
CA MET A 72 12.09 23.13 -7.58
C MET A 72 11.21 23.00 -6.32
N GLN A 73 10.84 21.79 -5.90
CA GLN A 73 9.95 21.55 -4.76
C GLN A 73 10.44 22.18 -3.45
N VAL A 74 11.76 22.22 -3.23
CA VAL A 74 12.35 22.78 -2.01
C VAL A 74 12.08 24.29 -1.90
N ASP A 75 12.10 24.99 -3.03
CA ASP A 75 11.94 26.44 -3.11
C ASP A 75 10.49 26.85 -3.38
N ASP A 76 9.72 26.03 -4.10
CA ASP A 76 8.31 26.23 -4.42
C ASP A 76 7.52 24.90 -4.32
N PRO A 77 6.81 24.65 -3.20
CA PRO A 77 5.97 23.47 -3.03
C PRO A 77 4.84 23.37 -4.08
N SER A 78 4.48 24.46 -4.75
CA SER A 78 3.47 24.47 -5.81
C SER A 78 4.01 23.95 -7.15
N ALA A 79 5.32 23.80 -7.30
CA ALA A 79 5.93 23.20 -8.48
C ALA A 79 5.53 21.71 -8.66
N MET A 80 5.05 21.04 -7.61
CA MET A 80 4.60 19.63 -7.62
C MET A 80 3.31 19.35 -8.43
N VAL A 81 2.90 20.26 -9.32
CA VAL A 81 1.69 20.17 -10.16
C VAL A 81 1.73 18.99 -11.16
N ILE A 82 2.88 18.35 -11.38
CA ILE A 82 2.96 17.10 -12.16
C ILE A 82 2.08 15.99 -11.55
N PHE A 83 1.92 15.98 -10.22
CA PHE A 83 1.03 15.03 -9.54
C PHE A 83 -0.41 15.54 -9.36
N HIS A 84 -0.72 16.76 -9.83
CA HIS A 84 -2.11 17.22 -9.96
C HIS A 84 -2.75 16.46 -11.13
N LEU A 85 -3.01 15.18 -10.90
CA LEU A 85 -3.97 14.40 -11.67
C LEU A 85 -5.24 15.26 -11.72
N LYS A 86 -5.57 15.78 -12.90
CA LYS A 86 -6.77 16.59 -13.10
C LYS A 86 -7.97 15.67 -12.88
N THR A 87 -8.40 15.51 -11.63
CA THR A 87 -9.57 14.73 -11.27
C THR A 87 -10.79 15.50 -11.78
N ASN A 88 -11.17 15.24 -13.03
CA ASN A 88 -12.52 15.53 -13.47
C ASN A 88 -13.44 14.75 -12.54
N LYS A 89 -14.21 15.51 -11.74
CA LYS A 89 -15.17 14.99 -10.77
C LYS A 89 -16.15 14.07 -11.52
N GLY A 90 -15.90 12.76 -11.50
CA GLY A 90 -16.78 11.77 -12.12
C GLY A 90 -16.16 10.49 -12.69
N ALA A 91 -14.84 10.34 -12.81
CA ALA A 91 -14.28 9.24 -13.62
C ALA A 91 -13.24 8.30 -12.96
N PHE A 92 -13.24 8.14 -11.63
CA PHE A 92 -12.45 7.05 -11.02
C PHE A 92 -13.27 6.25 -10.01
N LEU A 93 -13.79 5.11 -10.50
CA LEU A 93 -14.26 3.99 -9.70
C LEU A 93 -13.02 3.24 -9.15
N GLY A 94 -12.30 3.85 -8.22
CA GLY A 94 -11.03 3.29 -7.75
C GLY A 94 -10.37 4.00 -6.57
N LEU A 95 -11.08 4.91 -5.89
CA LEU A 95 -10.56 5.58 -4.69
C LEU A 95 -10.79 4.70 -3.46
N TYR A 96 -10.00 3.64 -3.30
CA TYR A 96 -9.95 2.83 -2.07
C TYR A 96 -8.52 2.46 -1.65
N ILE A 97 -7.50 3.27 -2.00
CA ILE A 97 -6.11 2.98 -1.60
C ILE A 97 -5.57 3.94 -0.54
N THR A 98 -6.17 5.11 -0.32
CA THR A 98 -5.67 6.05 0.71
C THR A 98 -6.29 5.89 2.10
N HIS A 99 -7.43 5.21 2.25
CA HIS A 99 -8.06 5.06 3.58
C HIS A 99 -7.54 3.87 4.42
N ALA A 100 -6.62 3.06 3.88
CA ALA A 100 -6.09 1.88 4.57
C ALA A 100 -4.72 2.08 5.24
N ILE A 101 -4.14 3.27 5.16
CA ILE A 101 -2.86 3.59 5.81
C ILE A 101 -3.07 4.41 7.10
N TYR A 102 -4.26 4.97 7.32
CA TYR A 102 -4.61 5.74 8.52
C TYR A 102 -5.99 5.38 9.10
N SER A 103 -6.32 4.10 9.19
CA SER A 103 -7.41 3.61 10.05
C SER A 103 -7.12 2.21 10.58
#